data_AF-A0A2N5D6X5-F1
#
_entry.id   AF-A0A2N5D6X5-F1
#
_cell.length_a   1.000
_cell.length_b   1.000
_cell.length_c   1.000
_cell.angle_alpha   90.00
_cell.angle_beta   90.00
_cell.angle_gamma   90.00
#
_symmetry.space_group_name_H-M   'P 1'
#
loop_
_entity.id
_entity.type
_entity.pdbx_description
1 polymer ?
#
loop_
_entity_poly.entity_id
_entity_poly.type
_entity_poly.pdbx_seq_one_letter_code
_entity_poly.pdbx_strand_id
1 'polypeptide(L)'
;MDPVSSWSRRGLLVAAGAAGLVGCGRKKDEPAAKAEAPKPAAAKGGASTLAGAVAGDWRSSADKARDAWRHPVQSLEFWEIQPGQTVVEFWPGAGWYSDILAPFLASTGGKLYEAVLEADPADPAAAEIVAAYRRKLEAKPKLYGKVDITTFGRGSGPVAPAGTADRVLFLRNLHNWMAGGIAEKAFKDALAALKPGGILGVEEHRGEPGRVQDVLAADGYVQQAYVEQLAKEAGFVLAGSSEINANPKDTKDHPFGVWTLPPTRLSAPRGEPAEPDFDHAKYDAIGESDRMTLKFVKPK
;
A
#
# COMPACT_ATOMS: atom_id res chain seq x y z
N MET A 1 -27.85 61.55 32.63
CA MET A 1 -27.07 62.59 31.93
C MET A 1 -26.52 61.95 30.67
N ASP A 2 -27.27 62.05 29.58
CA ASP A 2 -26.74 62.16 28.22
C ASP A 2 -26.51 63.68 27.96
N PRO A 3 -25.78 64.17 26.91
CA PRO A 3 -25.95 63.66 25.53
C PRO A 3 -24.85 63.91 24.45
N VAL A 4 -25.21 63.46 23.22
CA VAL A 4 -24.86 63.90 21.84
C VAL A 4 -23.42 63.65 21.29
N SER A 5 -23.14 63.39 20.00
CA SER A 5 -23.84 63.51 18.70
C SER A 5 -23.04 62.72 17.62
N SER A 6 -23.62 61.80 16.86
CA SER A 6 -24.28 61.88 15.53
C SER A 6 -23.39 62.15 14.29
N TRP A 7 -23.60 61.35 13.24
CA TRP A 7 -23.99 61.87 11.92
C TRP A 7 -24.71 60.82 11.06
N SER A 8 -25.67 61.32 10.29
CA SER A 8 -26.69 60.66 9.47
C SER A 8 -26.83 61.43 8.16
N ARG A 9 -27.19 60.78 7.04
CA ARG A 9 -28.04 61.28 5.92
C ARG A 9 -28.67 60.04 5.25
N ARG A 10 -30.00 59.80 5.18
CA ARG A 10 -31.15 60.44 4.44
C ARG A 10 -30.94 60.52 2.92
N GLY A 11 -31.88 60.25 2.01
CA GLY A 11 -33.34 59.97 2.00
C GLY A 11 -33.71 59.23 0.68
N LEU A 12 -34.88 58.66 0.37
CA LEU A 12 -36.34 58.93 0.52
C LEU A 12 -36.98 59.61 -0.71
N LEU A 13 -38.19 59.13 -1.08
CA LEU A 13 -39.29 59.67 -1.96
C LEU A 13 -39.58 58.87 -3.25
N VAL A 14 -40.80 58.65 -3.78
CA VAL A 14 -42.23 58.75 -3.36
C VAL A 14 -43.18 58.26 -4.50
N ALA A 15 -44.39 57.77 -4.16
CA ALA A 15 -45.71 57.76 -4.89
C ALA A 15 -45.87 57.09 -6.29
N ALA A 16 -47.03 56.67 -6.84
CA ALA A 16 -48.48 56.56 -6.49
C ALA A 16 -49.20 55.73 -7.61
N GLY A 17 -50.46 55.28 -7.40
CA GLY A 17 -51.47 55.21 -8.49
C GLY A 17 -52.27 53.92 -8.77
N ALA A 18 -53.55 53.93 -8.35
CA ALA A 18 -54.82 53.48 -8.99
C ALA A 18 -55.05 52.08 -9.66
N ALA A 19 -56.10 51.41 -9.14
CA ALA A 19 -57.23 50.65 -9.73
C ALA A 19 -57.19 50.00 -11.14
N GLY A 20 -57.71 48.75 -11.22
CA GLY A 20 -58.58 48.30 -12.32
C GLY A 20 -58.35 46.90 -12.92
N LEU A 21 -59.43 46.10 -12.89
CA LEU A 21 -59.86 45.05 -13.85
C LEU A 21 -59.47 43.57 -13.66
N VAL A 22 -60.55 42.79 -13.85
CA VAL A 22 -60.74 41.34 -13.88
C VAL A 22 -59.98 40.69 -15.05
N GLY A 23 -59.39 39.52 -14.81
CA GLY A 23 -58.84 38.68 -15.88
C GLY A 23 -58.61 37.24 -15.41
N CYS A 24 -59.37 36.31 -15.99
CA CYS A 24 -59.38 34.88 -15.70
C CYS A 24 -58.04 34.17 -15.95
N GLY A 25 -57.76 33.16 -15.10
CA GLY A 25 -57.19 31.89 -15.53
C GLY A 25 -55.67 31.80 -15.74
N ARG A 26 -54.97 31.25 -14.73
CA ARG A 26 -53.91 30.26 -14.91
C ARG A 26 -53.55 29.63 -13.56
N LYS A 27 -53.59 28.30 -13.50
CA LYS A 27 -53.15 27.49 -12.36
C LYS A 27 -51.76 27.95 -11.92
N LYS A 28 -51.59 28.25 -10.63
CA LYS A 28 -50.28 28.38 -9.99
C LYS A 28 -49.98 27.09 -9.25
N ASP A 29 -48.82 26.56 -9.55
CA ASP A 29 -48.23 25.34 -9.03
C ASP A 29 -48.07 25.39 -7.50
N GLU A 30 -48.41 24.28 -6.84
CA GLU A 30 -48.00 23.99 -5.47
C GLU A 30 -46.47 23.78 -5.40
N PRO A 31 -45.80 24.18 -4.31
CA PRO A 31 -44.38 23.92 -4.15
C PRO A 31 -44.16 22.42 -3.92
N ALA A 32 -43.42 21.80 -4.84
CA ALA A 32 -43.01 20.40 -4.75
C ALA A 32 -42.26 20.14 -3.43
N ALA A 33 -42.67 19.08 -2.74
CA ALA A 33 -41.93 18.49 -1.63
C ALA A 33 -40.47 18.25 -2.06
N LYS A 34 -39.51 18.73 -1.25
CA LYS A 34 -38.10 18.41 -1.41
C LYS A 34 -37.94 16.89 -1.37
N ALA A 35 -37.68 16.30 -2.53
CA ALA A 35 -37.20 14.93 -2.63
C ALA A 35 -35.86 14.84 -1.91
N GLU A 36 -35.83 14.04 -0.85
CA GLU A 36 -34.60 13.66 -0.16
C GLU A 36 -33.69 12.96 -1.18
N ALA A 37 -32.50 13.51 -1.39
CA ALA A 37 -31.53 12.96 -2.32
C ALA A 37 -31.25 11.49 -1.94
N PRO A 38 -31.17 10.55 -2.90
CA PRO A 38 -30.90 9.17 -2.57
C PRO A 38 -29.53 9.12 -1.89
N LYS A 39 -29.51 8.63 -0.65
CA LYS A 39 -28.27 8.20 0.02
C LYS A 39 -27.50 7.31 -0.95
N PRO A 40 -26.20 7.54 -1.21
CA PRO A 40 -25.45 6.72 -2.14
C PRO A 40 -25.60 5.26 -1.72
N ALA A 41 -26.19 4.44 -2.58
CA ALA A 41 -26.18 3.01 -2.39
C ALA A 41 -24.71 2.60 -2.28
N ALA A 42 -24.34 1.93 -1.19
CA ALA A 42 -23.04 1.29 -1.07
C ALA A 42 -22.83 0.44 -2.33
N ALA A 43 -21.85 0.82 -3.14
CA ALA A 43 -21.56 0.13 -4.38
C ALA A 43 -21.30 -1.35 -4.06
N LYS A 44 -22.01 -2.26 -4.74
CA LYS A 44 -21.71 -3.70 -4.76
C LYS A 44 -20.42 -3.99 -5.56
N GLY A 45 -19.38 -3.19 -5.38
CA GLY A 45 -18.06 -3.33 -6.02
C GLY A 45 -17.04 -3.99 -5.09
N GLY A 46 -17.49 -4.93 -4.25
CA GLY A 46 -16.65 -5.61 -3.27
C GLY A 46 -15.58 -6.44 -3.96
N ALA A 47 -14.32 -6.06 -3.79
CA ALA A 47 -13.10 -6.70 -4.29
C ALA A 47 -12.89 -6.80 -5.82
N SER A 48 -13.88 -6.58 -6.69
CA SER A 48 -13.68 -6.73 -8.16
C SER A 48 -12.80 -5.65 -8.81
N THR A 49 -12.46 -4.61 -8.06
CA THR A 49 -11.49 -3.56 -8.45
C THR A 49 -10.42 -3.42 -7.36
N LEU A 50 -9.22 -2.95 -7.72
CA LEU A 50 -8.16 -2.67 -6.75
C LEU A 50 -8.63 -1.68 -5.67
N ALA A 51 -9.28 -0.59 -6.07
CA ALA A 51 -9.84 0.39 -5.13
C ALA A 51 -10.87 -0.24 -4.18
N GLY A 52 -11.75 -1.11 -4.69
CA GLY A 52 -12.72 -1.84 -3.87
C GLY A 52 -12.07 -2.82 -2.90
N ALA A 53 -10.99 -3.49 -3.30
CA ALA A 53 -10.23 -4.39 -2.42
C ALA A 53 -9.46 -3.61 -1.33
N VAL A 54 -8.85 -2.48 -1.69
CA VAL A 54 -8.18 -1.57 -0.75
C VAL A 54 -9.17 -1.00 0.28
N ALA A 55 -10.36 -0.58 -0.15
CA ALA A 55 -11.39 -0.04 0.73
C ALA A 55 -12.10 -1.11 1.59
N GLY A 56 -11.88 -2.40 1.32
CA GLY A 56 -12.63 -3.51 1.90
C GLY A 56 -12.71 -3.50 3.43
N ASP A 57 -13.90 -3.72 3.98
CA ASP A 57 -14.18 -3.67 5.44
C ASP A 57 -13.52 -4.80 6.24
N TRP A 58 -12.92 -5.79 5.56
CA TRP A 58 -12.15 -6.86 6.18
C TRP A 58 -10.74 -6.44 6.58
N ARG A 59 -10.20 -5.36 5.99
CA ARG A 59 -8.89 -4.81 6.37
C ARG A 59 -9.00 -4.09 7.72
N SER A 60 -8.02 -4.30 8.59
CA SER A 60 -8.01 -3.66 9.90
C SER A 60 -7.91 -2.13 9.78
N SER A 61 -8.38 -1.40 10.79
CA SER A 61 -8.22 0.06 10.85
C SER A 61 -6.75 0.46 10.84
N ALA A 62 -5.88 -0.32 11.49
CA ALA A 62 -4.44 -0.12 11.49
C ALA A 62 -3.84 -0.27 10.08
N ASP A 63 -4.25 -1.29 9.32
CA ASP A 63 -3.77 -1.49 7.96
C ASP A 63 -4.24 -0.39 7.02
N LYS A 64 -5.52 0.00 7.09
CA LYS A 64 -6.09 1.09 6.30
C LYS A 64 -5.44 2.44 6.62
N ALA A 65 -5.13 2.70 7.89
CA ALA A 65 -4.44 3.93 8.29
C ALA A 65 -3.09 4.10 7.58
N ARG A 66 -2.47 3.00 7.14
CA ARG A 66 -1.20 3.02 6.42
C ARG A 66 -1.32 3.32 4.93
N ASP A 67 -2.52 3.30 4.36
CA ASP A 67 -2.73 3.52 2.93
C ASP A 67 -2.22 4.90 2.48
N ALA A 68 -2.25 5.90 3.36
CA ALA A 68 -1.73 7.24 3.10
C ALA A 68 -0.20 7.29 2.87
N TRP A 69 0.54 6.29 3.34
CA TRP A 69 1.98 6.18 3.08
C TRP A 69 2.31 5.11 2.04
N ARG A 70 1.49 4.06 1.94
CA ARG A 70 1.76 2.88 1.09
C ARG A 70 1.13 2.98 -0.30
N HIS A 71 0.16 3.88 -0.49
CA HIS A 71 -0.49 4.16 -1.77
C HIS A 71 -0.87 2.89 -2.55
N PRO A 72 -1.62 1.95 -1.94
CA PRO A 72 -1.76 0.60 -2.49
C PRO A 72 -2.38 0.57 -3.88
N VAL A 73 -3.38 1.42 -4.15
CA VAL A 73 -4.01 1.47 -5.48
C VAL A 73 -2.98 1.87 -6.53
N GLN A 74 -2.28 2.98 -6.29
CA GLN A 74 -1.28 3.52 -7.22
C GLN A 74 -0.10 2.55 -7.43
N SER A 75 0.38 1.93 -6.35
CA SER A 75 1.49 0.96 -6.41
C SER A 75 1.10 -0.29 -7.21
N LEU A 76 -0.08 -0.86 -6.95
CA LEU A 76 -0.58 -2.05 -7.66
C LEU A 76 -0.91 -1.74 -9.13
N GLU A 77 -1.42 -0.55 -9.44
CA GLU A 77 -1.61 -0.08 -10.81
C GLU A 77 -0.28 0.13 -11.55
N PHE A 78 0.73 0.70 -10.88
CA PHE A 78 2.07 0.89 -11.44
C PHE A 78 2.75 -0.44 -11.82
N TRP A 79 2.59 -1.46 -10.98
CA TRP A 79 3.02 -2.85 -11.26
C TRP A 79 2.05 -3.60 -12.17
N GLU A 80 1.02 -2.93 -12.68
CA GLU A 80 0.05 -3.46 -13.63
C GLU A 80 -0.63 -4.74 -13.13
N ILE A 81 -1.03 -4.77 -11.86
CA ILE A 81 -1.89 -5.83 -11.34
C ILE A 81 -3.25 -5.72 -12.02
N GLN A 82 -3.74 -6.82 -12.58
CA GLN A 82 -4.97 -6.88 -13.35
C GLN A 82 -5.83 -8.09 -12.97
N PRO A 83 -7.16 -8.02 -13.25
CA PRO A 83 -8.06 -9.17 -13.13
C PRO A 83 -7.49 -10.43 -13.80
N GLY A 84 -7.68 -11.60 -13.16
CA GLY A 84 -7.33 -12.90 -13.76
C GLY A 84 -5.85 -13.28 -13.77
N GLN A 85 -4.95 -12.44 -13.26
CA GLN A 85 -3.51 -12.72 -13.24
C GLN A 85 -3.12 -13.78 -12.19
N THR A 86 -1.97 -14.42 -12.42
CA THR A 86 -1.23 -15.14 -11.38
C THR A 86 -0.21 -14.19 -10.74
N VAL A 87 -0.33 -13.95 -9.44
CA VAL A 87 0.56 -13.08 -8.67
C VAL A 87 1.30 -13.91 -7.62
N VAL A 88 2.60 -13.64 -7.43
CA VAL A 88 3.41 -14.21 -6.35
C VAL A 88 3.85 -13.08 -5.43
N GLU A 89 3.50 -13.15 -4.14
CA GLU A 89 4.00 -12.26 -3.10
C GLU A 89 5.07 -13.00 -2.28
N PHE A 90 6.23 -12.37 -2.10
CA PHE A 90 7.33 -12.92 -1.31
C PHE A 90 7.31 -12.34 0.10
N TRP A 91 7.32 -13.23 1.10
CA TRP A 91 7.33 -12.89 2.52
C TRP A 91 6.25 -11.85 2.87
N PRO A 92 4.95 -12.20 2.78
CA PRO A 92 3.84 -11.28 3.02
C PRO A 92 3.77 -10.71 4.45
N GLY A 93 4.60 -11.22 5.37
CA GLY A 93 4.56 -10.88 6.78
C GLY A 93 3.19 -11.20 7.38
N ALA A 94 2.54 -10.20 7.96
CA ALA A 94 1.17 -10.34 8.49
C ALA A 94 0.06 -10.26 7.41
N GLY A 95 0.43 -10.08 6.13
CA GLY A 95 -0.50 -10.11 4.99
C GLY A 95 -1.16 -8.77 4.66
N TRP A 96 -0.45 -7.65 4.79
CA TRP A 96 -1.02 -6.33 4.51
C TRP A 96 -1.45 -6.19 3.04
N TYR A 97 -0.61 -6.64 2.10
CA TYR A 97 -0.94 -6.68 0.68
C TYR A 97 -1.79 -7.90 0.34
N SER A 98 -1.59 -9.04 1.00
CA SER A 98 -2.46 -10.23 0.87
C SER A 98 -3.93 -9.93 1.14
N ASP A 99 -4.23 -9.05 2.11
CA ASP A 99 -5.60 -8.60 2.38
C ASP A 99 -6.23 -7.80 1.23
N ILE A 100 -5.43 -7.34 0.26
CA ILE A 100 -5.89 -6.66 -0.96
C ILE A 100 -5.86 -7.64 -2.14
N LEU A 101 -4.72 -8.31 -2.35
CA LEU A 101 -4.46 -9.20 -3.47
C LEU A 101 -5.38 -10.42 -3.47
N ALA A 102 -5.54 -11.10 -2.33
CA ALA A 102 -6.28 -12.36 -2.28
C ALA A 102 -7.78 -12.15 -2.62
N PRO A 103 -8.51 -11.20 -2.00
CA PRO A 103 -9.90 -10.94 -2.37
C PRO A 103 -10.04 -10.42 -3.81
N PHE A 104 -9.11 -9.57 -4.26
CA PHE A 104 -9.12 -9.05 -5.63
C PHE A 104 -8.99 -10.18 -6.66
N LEU A 105 -7.97 -11.03 -6.52
CA LEU A 105 -7.71 -12.13 -7.44
C LEU A 105 -8.81 -13.20 -7.35
N ALA A 106 -9.28 -13.54 -6.16
CA ALA A 106 -10.38 -14.49 -5.98
C ALA A 106 -11.67 -14.04 -6.69
N SER A 107 -12.01 -12.75 -6.59
CA SER A 107 -13.22 -12.20 -7.23
C SER A 107 -13.08 -11.98 -8.74
N THR A 108 -11.84 -11.96 -9.26
CA THR A 108 -11.55 -11.66 -10.67
C THR A 108 -11.00 -12.86 -11.46
N GLY A 109 -11.00 -14.06 -10.87
CA GLY A 109 -10.55 -15.30 -11.51
C GLY A 109 -9.02 -15.47 -11.59
N GLY A 110 -8.27 -14.71 -10.79
CA GLY A 110 -6.81 -14.80 -10.68
C GLY A 110 -6.35 -15.86 -9.67
N LYS A 111 -5.03 -15.94 -9.48
CA LYS A 111 -4.36 -16.84 -8.54
C LYS A 111 -3.33 -16.10 -7.72
N LEU A 112 -3.26 -16.41 -6.43
CA LEU A 112 -2.26 -15.86 -5.53
C LEU A 112 -1.38 -16.99 -4.99
N TYR A 113 -0.07 -16.83 -5.18
CA TYR A 113 0.95 -17.59 -4.48
C TYR A 113 1.56 -16.72 -3.39
N GLU A 114 1.62 -17.26 -2.17
CA GLU A 114 2.28 -16.60 -1.04
C GLU A 114 3.51 -17.41 -0.67
N ALA A 115 4.68 -16.90 -1.05
CA ALA A 115 5.95 -17.52 -0.73
C ALA A 115 6.36 -17.09 0.67
N VAL A 116 5.88 -17.82 1.69
CA VAL A 116 6.11 -17.48 3.10
C VAL A 116 7.54 -17.79 3.53
N LEU A 117 7.98 -17.20 4.64
CA LEU A 117 9.29 -17.43 5.23
C LEU A 117 9.57 -18.93 5.43
N GLU A 118 10.75 -19.39 5.00
CA GLU A 118 11.34 -20.65 5.49
C GLU A 118 11.73 -20.46 6.96
N ALA A 119 10.82 -20.83 7.86
CA ALA A 119 11.09 -20.76 9.28
C ALA A 119 12.17 -21.78 9.66
N ASP A 120 13.22 -21.31 10.32
CA ASP A 120 14.19 -22.18 10.98
C ASP A 120 13.46 -22.96 12.09
N PRO A 121 13.51 -24.30 12.13
CA PRO A 121 12.95 -25.08 13.23
C PRO A 121 13.50 -24.69 14.62
N ALA A 122 14.70 -24.09 14.67
CA ALA A 122 15.30 -23.55 15.89
C ALA A 122 14.78 -22.15 16.28
N ASP A 123 13.95 -21.52 15.44
CA ASP A 123 13.26 -20.25 15.71
C ASP A 123 11.73 -20.44 15.78
N PRO A 124 11.20 -20.75 16.98
CA PRO A 124 9.76 -20.89 17.20
C PRO A 124 8.96 -19.64 16.84
N ALA A 125 9.54 -18.44 16.92
CA ALA A 125 8.84 -17.20 16.61
C ALA A 125 8.59 -17.07 15.12
N ALA A 126 9.58 -17.38 14.28
CA ALA A 126 9.41 -17.43 12.83
C ALA A 126 8.35 -18.47 12.41
N ALA A 127 8.37 -19.65 13.03
CA ALA A 127 7.38 -20.70 12.76
C ALA A 127 5.95 -20.25 13.13
N GLU A 128 5.78 -19.58 14.27
CA GLU A 128 4.48 -19.10 14.72
C GLU A 128 3.96 -17.96 13.85
N ILE A 129 4.81 -17.07 13.33
CA ILE A 129 4.41 -16.04 12.36
C ILE A 129 3.79 -16.68 11.11
N VAL A 130 4.45 -17.70 10.55
CA VAL A 130 3.95 -18.42 9.37
C VAL A 130 2.65 -19.15 9.69
N ALA A 131 2.56 -19.80 10.86
CA ALA A 131 1.35 -20.50 11.28
C ALA A 131 0.17 -19.52 11.49
N ALA A 132 0.41 -18.37 12.12
CA ALA A 132 -0.60 -17.33 12.31
C ALA A 132 -1.10 -16.77 10.97
N TYR A 133 -0.20 -16.57 10.01
CA TYR A 133 -0.56 -16.14 8.66
C TYR A 133 -1.47 -17.16 7.95
N ARG A 134 -1.14 -18.45 8.01
CA ARG A 134 -1.98 -19.53 7.45
C ARG A 134 -3.37 -19.55 8.09
N ARG A 135 -3.44 -19.52 9.43
CA ARG A 135 -4.71 -19.48 10.16
C ARG A 135 -5.57 -18.27 9.78
N LYS A 136 -4.96 -17.10 9.55
CA LYS A 136 -5.66 -15.90 9.07
C LYS A 136 -6.38 -16.15 7.75
N LEU A 137 -5.69 -16.75 6.77
CA LEU A 137 -6.28 -17.05 5.46
C LEU A 137 -7.37 -18.12 5.55
N GLU A 138 -7.11 -19.19 6.30
CA GLU A 138 -8.04 -20.31 6.50
C GLU A 138 -9.31 -19.91 7.26
N ALA A 139 -9.24 -18.87 8.10
CA ALA A 139 -10.40 -18.37 8.85
C ALA A 139 -11.47 -17.69 7.97
N LYS A 140 -11.11 -17.21 6.77
CA LYS A 140 -12.04 -16.49 5.87
C LYS A 140 -11.90 -16.95 4.41
N PRO A 141 -12.17 -18.24 4.11
CA PRO A 141 -11.91 -18.80 2.77
C PRO A 141 -12.81 -18.21 1.68
N LYS A 142 -14.01 -17.75 2.03
CA LYS A 142 -14.91 -17.04 1.09
C LYS A 142 -14.38 -15.66 0.68
N LEU A 143 -13.58 -15.04 1.55
CA LEU A 143 -13.00 -13.71 1.31
C LEU A 143 -11.70 -13.83 0.53
N TYR A 144 -10.75 -14.63 1.05
CA TYR A 144 -9.41 -14.74 0.46
C TYR A 144 -9.36 -15.69 -0.74
N GLY A 145 -10.39 -16.52 -0.92
CA GLY A 145 -10.39 -17.56 -1.94
C GLY A 145 -9.31 -18.61 -1.68
N LYS A 146 -8.88 -19.28 -2.76
CA LYS A 146 -7.77 -20.22 -2.70
C LYS A 146 -6.45 -19.46 -2.84
N VAL A 147 -5.65 -19.48 -1.77
CA VAL A 147 -4.27 -18.99 -1.78
C VAL A 147 -3.34 -20.21 -1.75
N ASP A 148 -2.42 -20.28 -2.73
CA ASP A 148 -1.44 -21.34 -2.80
C ASP A 148 -0.20 -20.94 -1.99
N ILE A 149 0.01 -21.56 -0.82
CA ILE A 149 1.16 -21.22 0.02
C ILE A 149 2.38 -22.05 -0.38
N THR A 150 3.46 -21.38 -0.74
CA THR A 150 4.79 -21.95 -0.97
C THR A 150 5.78 -21.38 0.04
N THR A 151 7.06 -21.72 -0.06
CA THR A 151 8.09 -21.27 0.89
C THR A 151 9.21 -20.59 0.13
N PHE A 152 9.74 -19.50 0.68
CA PHE A 152 10.97 -18.85 0.22
C PHE A 152 12.00 -18.76 1.34
N GLY A 153 13.18 -19.32 1.09
CA GLY A 153 14.35 -19.30 1.95
C GLY A 153 15.57 -19.93 1.28
N ARG A 154 16.62 -20.19 2.06
CA ARG A 154 17.91 -20.71 1.57
C ARG A 154 17.77 -22.10 0.98
N GLY A 155 17.00 -22.98 1.64
CA GLY A 155 16.78 -24.38 1.23
C GLY A 155 15.50 -24.59 0.43
N SER A 156 14.70 -23.55 0.23
CA SER A 156 13.36 -23.69 -0.34
C SER A 156 13.38 -24.02 -1.83
N GLY A 157 12.37 -24.79 -2.26
CA GLY A 157 12.06 -25.02 -3.67
C GLY A 157 11.45 -23.79 -4.37
N PRO A 158 10.91 -23.98 -5.59
CA PRO A 158 10.29 -22.91 -6.36
C PRO A 158 9.11 -22.25 -5.63
N VAL A 159 9.03 -20.92 -5.72
CA VAL A 159 7.95 -20.11 -5.12
C VAL A 159 6.61 -20.24 -5.84
N ALA A 160 6.63 -20.67 -7.10
CA ALA A 160 5.48 -20.98 -7.94
C ALA A 160 5.96 -21.88 -9.08
N PRO A 161 5.06 -22.57 -9.81
CA PRO A 161 5.44 -23.29 -11.01
C PRO A 161 6.13 -22.35 -12.03
N ALA A 162 7.23 -22.82 -12.64
CA ALA A 162 8.03 -21.99 -13.52
C ALA A 162 7.22 -21.48 -14.72
N GLY A 163 7.42 -20.21 -15.08
CA GLY A 163 6.77 -19.59 -16.24
C GLY A 163 5.26 -19.43 -16.11
N THR A 164 4.70 -19.40 -14.90
CA THR A 164 3.24 -19.30 -14.69
C THR A 164 2.76 -17.99 -14.09
N ALA A 165 3.64 -17.22 -13.45
CA ALA A 165 3.30 -15.94 -12.83
C ALA A 165 3.26 -14.81 -13.87
N ASP A 166 2.25 -13.97 -13.79
CA ASP A 166 2.21 -12.69 -14.52
C ASP A 166 2.97 -11.61 -13.75
N ARG A 167 2.90 -11.67 -12.40
CA ARG A 167 3.46 -10.69 -11.49
C ARG A 167 4.17 -11.38 -10.33
N VAL A 168 5.30 -10.83 -9.93
CA VAL A 168 6.01 -11.16 -8.69
C VAL A 168 6.26 -9.87 -7.94
N LEU A 169 6.08 -9.86 -6.62
CA LEU A 169 6.18 -8.67 -5.79
C LEU A 169 7.19 -8.87 -4.65
N PHE A 170 8.16 -7.95 -4.56
CA PHE A 170 9.10 -7.80 -3.46
C PHE A 170 8.76 -6.54 -2.68
N LEU A 171 8.13 -6.69 -1.52
CA LEU A 171 7.51 -5.57 -0.80
C LEU A 171 8.17 -5.40 0.58
N ARG A 172 9.19 -4.56 0.65
CA ARG A 172 9.99 -4.23 1.86
C ARG A 172 10.65 -5.44 2.52
N ASN A 173 11.25 -6.32 1.70
CA ASN A 173 11.94 -7.51 2.19
C ASN A 173 13.38 -7.66 1.66
N LEU A 174 13.79 -6.87 0.66
CA LEU A 174 15.09 -7.05 0.01
C LEU A 174 16.24 -6.81 1.00
N HIS A 175 16.13 -5.82 1.88
CA HIS A 175 17.13 -5.60 2.94
C HIS A 175 17.29 -6.83 3.86
N ASN A 176 16.20 -7.53 4.19
CA ASN A 176 16.26 -8.76 5.00
C ASN A 176 16.93 -9.90 4.24
N TRP A 177 16.69 -10.00 2.93
CA TRP A 177 17.32 -11.02 2.09
C TRP A 177 18.80 -10.74 1.82
N MET A 178 19.20 -9.47 1.78
CA MET A 178 20.60 -9.07 1.75
C MET A 178 21.31 -9.51 3.03
N ALA A 179 20.77 -9.15 4.21
CA ALA A 179 21.28 -9.60 5.50
C ALA A 179 21.34 -11.14 5.60
N GLY A 180 20.32 -11.81 5.06
CA GLY A 180 20.23 -13.27 5.03
C GLY A 180 21.06 -13.95 3.95
N GLY A 181 21.74 -13.22 3.05
CA GLY A 181 22.53 -13.76 1.94
C GLY A 181 21.71 -14.63 0.99
N ILE A 182 20.48 -14.21 0.67
CA ILE A 182 19.53 -14.89 -0.22
C ILE A 182 18.88 -13.94 -1.25
N ALA A 183 19.36 -12.69 -1.37
CA ALA A 183 18.81 -11.71 -2.31
C ALA A 183 18.91 -12.18 -3.77
N GLU A 184 20.06 -12.72 -4.18
CA GLU A 184 20.27 -13.23 -5.54
C GLU A 184 19.37 -14.45 -5.84
N LYS A 185 19.09 -15.28 -4.82
CA LYS A 185 18.13 -16.38 -4.95
C LYS A 185 16.72 -15.83 -5.15
N ALA A 186 16.32 -14.78 -4.41
CA ALA A 186 15.00 -14.17 -4.58
C ALA A 186 14.77 -13.73 -6.03
N PHE A 187 15.72 -12.97 -6.60
CA PHE A 187 15.61 -12.53 -7.99
C PHE A 187 15.59 -13.70 -8.99
N LYS A 188 16.40 -14.74 -8.79
CA LYS A 188 16.38 -15.94 -9.65
C LYS A 188 15.05 -16.69 -9.58
N ASP A 189 14.50 -16.88 -8.38
CA ASP A 189 13.23 -17.57 -8.17
C ASP A 189 12.06 -16.76 -8.77
N ALA A 190 12.09 -15.43 -8.63
CA ALA A 190 11.14 -14.54 -9.29
C ALA A 190 11.22 -14.63 -10.82
N LEU A 191 12.43 -14.58 -11.39
CA LEU A 191 12.62 -14.74 -12.83
C LEU A 191 12.12 -16.11 -13.32
N ALA A 192 12.38 -17.18 -12.57
CA ALA A 192 11.92 -18.52 -12.91
C ALA A 192 10.38 -18.63 -12.88
N ALA A 193 9.73 -18.06 -11.87
CA ALA A 193 8.28 -18.07 -11.73
C ALA A 193 7.56 -17.28 -12.84
N LEU A 194 8.13 -16.14 -13.27
CA LEU A 194 7.50 -15.26 -14.25
C LEU A 194 7.42 -15.87 -15.66
N LYS A 195 6.30 -15.61 -16.34
CA LYS A 195 6.17 -15.76 -17.80
C LYS A 195 7.15 -14.83 -18.52
N PRO A 196 7.57 -15.13 -19.77
CA PRO A 196 8.24 -14.14 -20.62
C PRO A 196 7.36 -12.88 -20.76
N GLY A 197 7.94 -11.69 -20.54
CA GLY A 197 7.20 -10.44 -20.45
C GLY A 197 6.48 -10.18 -19.11
N GLY A 198 6.60 -11.09 -18.13
CA GLY A 198 6.08 -10.89 -16.78
C GLY A 198 6.82 -9.79 -16.02
N ILE A 199 6.15 -9.22 -15.01
CA ILE A 199 6.66 -8.07 -14.25
C ILE A 199 7.09 -8.48 -12.84
N LEU A 200 8.28 -8.03 -12.44
CA LEU A 200 8.71 -7.97 -11.06
C LEU A 200 8.49 -6.55 -10.54
N GLY A 201 7.62 -6.39 -9.55
CA GLY A 201 7.44 -5.15 -8.79
C GLY A 201 8.29 -5.15 -7.53
N VAL A 202 9.02 -4.06 -7.28
CA VAL A 202 9.85 -3.90 -6.08
C VAL A 202 9.49 -2.61 -5.35
N GLU A 203 9.19 -2.71 -4.07
CA GLU A 203 9.12 -1.60 -3.11
C GLU A 203 10.19 -1.85 -2.04
N GLU A 204 11.12 -0.91 -1.86
CA GLU A 204 12.16 -1.04 -0.83
C GLU A 204 12.54 0.31 -0.23
N HIS A 205 12.96 0.31 1.03
CA HIS A 205 13.52 1.46 1.74
C HIS A 205 14.68 2.06 0.95
N ARG A 206 14.52 3.32 0.51
CA ARG A 206 15.47 3.98 -0.38
C ARG A 206 16.61 4.58 0.41
N GLY A 207 17.82 4.09 0.18
CA GLY A 207 19.05 4.67 0.71
C GLY A 207 19.49 5.92 -0.03
N GLU A 208 20.41 6.67 0.58
CA GLU A 208 20.91 7.94 0.05
C GLU A 208 21.78 7.72 -1.21
N PRO A 209 21.40 8.26 -2.39
CA PRO A 209 22.13 8.00 -3.63
C PRO A 209 23.63 8.29 -3.54
N GLY A 210 24.44 7.41 -4.12
CA GLY A 210 25.90 7.59 -4.21
C GLY A 210 26.67 7.16 -2.97
N ARG A 211 26.01 6.71 -1.89
CA ARG A 211 26.70 6.00 -0.81
C ARG A 211 27.07 4.58 -1.23
N VAL A 212 28.14 4.06 -0.62
CA VAL A 212 28.45 2.63 -0.72
C VAL A 212 27.33 1.85 -0.06
N GLN A 213 26.78 0.85 -0.76
CA GLN A 213 25.78 -0.03 -0.18
C GLN A 213 26.38 -0.86 0.96
N ASP A 214 25.75 -0.83 2.13
CA ASP A 214 25.99 -1.83 3.15
C ASP A 214 25.40 -3.17 2.68
N VAL A 215 26.26 -4.19 2.53
CA VAL A 215 25.86 -5.52 2.06
C VAL A 215 24.89 -6.22 3.01
N LEU A 216 24.88 -5.82 4.29
CA LEU A 216 23.93 -6.35 5.27
C LEU A 216 22.65 -5.50 5.36
N ALA A 217 22.63 -4.30 4.77
CA ALA A 217 21.56 -3.32 4.93
C ALA A 217 21.14 -3.18 6.41
N ALA A 218 22.13 -2.97 7.30
CA ALA A 218 21.93 -3.04 8.75
C ALA A 218 20.97 -1.97 9.29
N ASP A 219 20.80 -0.85 8.57
CA ASP A 219 19.83 0.21 8.84
C ASP A 219 18.51 0.04 8.06
N GLY A 220 18.41 -1.00 7.23
CA GLY A 220 17.28 -1.32 6.36
C GLY A 220 17.26 -0.54 5.04
N TYR A 221 18.14 0.44 4.83
CA TYR A 221 18.16 1.23 3.59
C TYR A 221 18.95 0.54 2.48
N VAL A 222 18.39 0.57 1.27
CA VAL A 222 19.00 -0.02 0.07
C VAL A 222 19.13 1.03 -1.03
N GLN A 223 20.29 1.08 -1.67
CA GLN A 223 20.57 1.92 -2.83
C GLN A 223 19.76 1.42 -4.02
N GLN A 224 19.02 2.32 -4.67
CA GLN A 224 18.24 1.96 -5.86
C GLN A 224 19.12 1.36 -6.97
N ALA A 225 20.31 1.95 -7.19
CA ALA A 225 21.27 1.44 -8.17
C ALA A 225 21.72 0.00 -7.88
N TYR A 226 21.81 -0.38 -6.60
CA TYR A 226 22.14 -1.75 -6.21
C TYR A 226 20.99 -2.72 -6.49
N VAL A 227 19.74 -2.32 -6.22
CA VAL A 227 18.55 -3.11 -6.60
C VAL A 227 18.48 -3.33 -8.11
N GLU A 228 18.70 -2.27 -8.89
CA GLU A 228 18.74 -2.35 -10.36
C GLU A 228 19.86 -3.26 -10.86
N GLN A 229 21.03 -3.22 -10.20
CA GLN A 229 22.14 -4.12 -10.51
C GLN A 229 21.78 -5.59 -10.23
N LEU A 230 21.27 -5.91 -9.04
CA LEU A 230 20.84 -7.27 -8.68
C LEU A 230 19.79 -7.81 -9.65
N ALA A 231 18.80 -6.98 -10.00
CA ALA A 231 17.76 -7.34 -10.96
C ALA A 231 18.37 -7.63 -12.34
N LYS A 232 19.27 -6.76 -12.82
CA LYS A 232 19.96 -6.92 -14.11
C LYS A 232 20.81 -8.20 -14.14
N GLU A 233 21.56 -8.48 -13.09
CA GLU A 233 22.38 -9.69 -12.97
C GLU A 233 21.54 -10.97 -12.98
N ALA A 234 20.32 -10.92 -12.45
CA ALA A 234 19.36 -12.00 -12.55
C ALA A 234 18.68 -12.11 -13.93
N GLY A 235 18.89 -11.14 -14.83
CA GLY A 235 18.35 -11.16 -16.19
C GLY A 235 17.08 -10.31 -16.41
N PHE A 236 16.71 -9.47 -15.45
CA PHE A 236 15.63 -8.49 -15.63
C PHE A 236 16.09 -7.24 -16.38
N VAL A 237 15.13 -6.51 -16.94
CA VAL A 237 15.32 -5.17 -17.50
C VAL A 237 14.44 -4.18 -16.74
N LEU A 238 14.99 -3.03 -16.33
CA LEU A 238 14.21 -1.95 -15.73
C LEU A 238 13.23 -1.40 -16.76
N ALA A 239 11.94 -1.41 -16.42
CA ALA A 239 10.86 -0.91 -17.27
C ALA A 239 10.20 0.36 -16.73
N GLY A 240 10.48 0.73 -15.48
CA GLY A 240 10.07 2.02 -14.92
C GLY A 240 10.42 2.17 -13.45
N SER A 241 10.49 3.42 -13.01
CA SER A 241 10.56 3.82 -11.61
C SER A 241 9.43 4.80 -11.30
N SER A 242 9.07 4.91 -10.03
CA SER A 242 8.03 5.83 -9.57
C SER A 242 8.33 6.39 -8.19
N GLU A 243 7.91 7.63 -7.99
CA GLU A 243 8.00 8.37 -6.73
C GLU A 243 6.73 8.24 -5.88
N ILE A 244 5.82 7.30 -6.20
CA ILE A 244 4.56 7.07 -5.47
C ILE A 244 4.79 6.95 -3.96
N ASN A 245 5.85 6.25 -3.55
CA ASN A 245 6.18 6.04 -2.13
C ASN A 245 7.40 6.84 -1.67
N ALA A 246 7.74 7.92 -2.39
CA ALA A 246 8.83 8.80 -2.00
C ALA A 246 8.43 9.59 -0.74
N ASN A 247 9.37 9.73 0.20
CA ASN A 247 9.18 10.57 1.38
C ASN A 247 10.36 11.54 1.56
N PRO A 248 10.25 12.80 1.11
CA PRO A 248 11.34 13.77 1.24
C PRO A 248 11.65 14.17 2.69
N LYS A 249 10.79 13.81 3.66
CA LYS A 249 11.05 14.05 5.09
C LYS A 249 11.96 12.99 5.72
N ASP A 250 12.13 11.85 5.06
CA ASP A 250 12.99 10.80 5.56
C ASP A 250 14.46 11.09 5.23
N THR A 251 15.19 11.54 6.24
CA THR A 251 16.61 11.89 6.20
C THR A 251 17.54 10.68 6.12
N LYS A 252 17.02 9.46 6.31
CA LYS A 252 17.78 8.20 6.34
C LYS A 252 18.85 8.12 7.44
N ASP A 253 18.81 9.06 8.39
CA ASP A 253 19.73 9.14 9.53
C ASP A 253 18.92 9.04 10.82
N HIS A 254 18.67 7.79 11.22
CA HIS A 254 17.86 7.45 12.38
C HIS A 254 18.60 6.45 13.27
N PRO A 255 18.45 6.52 14.61
CA PRO A 255 19.21 5.70 15.54
C PRO A 255 19.04 4.18 15.35
N PHE A 256 17.89 3.75 14.82
CA PHE A 256 17.58 2.34 14.56
C PHE A 256 17.16 2.12 13.09
N GLY A 257 17.75 2.92 12.19
CA GLY A 257 17.47 2.86 10.75
C GLY A 257 16.00 3.11 10.41
N VAL A 258 15.51 2.44 9.36
CA VAL A 258 14.11 2.52 8.90
C VAL A 258 13.11 2.16 10.00
N TRP A 259 13.53 1.37 10.99
CA TRP A 259 12.66 0.88 12.05
C TRP A 259 12.44 1.88 13.17
N THR A 260 13.21 2.97 13.25
CA THR A 260 12.85 4.11 14.12
C THR A 260 11.53 4.75 13.67
N LEU A 261 11.23 4.72 12.37
CA LEU A 261 10.03 5.30 11.79
C LEU A 261 8.80 4.39 11.97
N PRO A 262 7.58 4.94 11.88
CA PRO A 262 6.37 4.14 11.69
C PRO A 262 6.49 3.11 10.56
N PRO A 263 5.85 1.93 10.69
CA PRO A 263 5.01 1.52 11.81
C PRO A 263 5.79 0.91 12.98
N THR A 264 7.08 0.59 12.81
CA THR A 264 7.82 -0.22 13.79
C THR A 264 8.14 0.56 15.05
N ARG A 265 8.54 1.83 14.91
CA ARG A 265 8.79 2.74 16.04
C ARG A 265 9.73 2.14 17.10
N LEU A 266 10.84 1.55 16.67
CA LEU A 266 11.86 1.11 17.61
C LEU A 266 12.37 2.30 18.43
N SER A 267 12.46 2.10 19.74
CA SER A 267 13.05 3.02 20.71
C SER A 267 14.34 2.47 21.34
N ALA A 268 14.73 1.24 20.99
CA ALA A 268 15.94 0.56 21.45
C ALA A 268 16.47 -0.39 20.35
N PRO A 269 17.73 -0.86 20.45
CA PRO A 269 18.24 -1.93 19.61
C PRO A 269 17.34 -3.18 19.64
N ARG A 270 17.33 -3.94 18.54
CA ARG A 270 16.53 -5.18 18.47
C ARG A 270 16.97 -6.17 19.54
N GLY A 271 15.99 -6.71 20.27
CA GLY A 271 16.23 -7.64 21.37
C GLY A 271 16.40 -6.96 22.73
N GLU A 272 16.50 -5.63 22.76
CA GLU A 272 16.49 -4.85 23.99
C GLU A 272 15.07 -4.35 24.33
N PRO A 273 14.76 -4.12 25.62
CA PRO A 273 13.49 -3.51 26.02
C PRO A 273 13.30 -2.13 25.39
N ALA A 274 12.07 -1.78 25.05
CA ALA A 274 11.74 -0.45 24.56
C ALA A 274 12.08 0.61 25.61
N GLU A 275 12.75 1.69 25.19
CA GLU A 275 12.99 2.86 26.02
C GLU A 275 11.69 3.66 26.18
N PRO A 276 11.14 3.81 27.41
CA PRO A 276 9.82 4.41 27.61
C PRO A 276 9.81 5.92 27.36
N ASP A 277 10.94 6.59 27.55
CA ASP A 277 11.07 8.05 27.42
C ASP A 277 11.60 8.50 26.04
N PHE A 278 11.68 7.58 25.07
CA PHE A 278 12.12 7.90 23.72
C PHE A 278 11.09 8.81 23.02
N ASP A 279 11.53 10.01 22.63
CA ASP A 279 10.66 10.97 21.93
C ASP A 279 10.46 10.58 20.46
N HIS A 280 9.31 9.95 20.19
CA HIS A 280 8.88 9.59 18.84
C HIS A 280 8.32 10.77 18.03
N ALA A 281 8.03 11.93 18.62
CA ALA A 281 7.25 12.98 17.96
C ALA A 281 7.88 13.44 16.64
N LYS A 282 9.21 13.61 16.62
CA LYS A 282 9.93 14.00 15.40
C LYS A 282 9.94 12.92 14.32
N TYR A 283 9.94 11.64 14.69
CA TYR A 283 9.93 10.50 13.76
C TYR A 283 8.53 10.21 13.24
N ASP A 284 7.52 10.38 14.08
CA ASP A 284 6.11 10.28 13.70
C ASP A 284 5.71 11.37 12.69
N ALA A 285 6.29 12.57 12.82
CA ALA A 285 6.08 13.67 11.88
C ALA A 285 6.67 13.41 10.48
N ILE A 286 7.64 12.50 10.37
CA ILE A 286 8.21 12.02 9.10
C ILE A 286 7.23 11.05 8.43
N GLY A 287 6.62 10.15 9.19
CA GLY A 287 5.79 9.06 8.66
C GLY A 287 6.63 7.84 8.27
N GLU A 288 6.12 6.97 7.40
CA GLU A 288 6.92 5.84 6.91
C GLU A 288 8.10 6.30 6.06
N SER A 289 9.17 5.51 6.05
CA SER A 289 10.38 5.74 5.26
C SER A 289 10.15 6.08 3.78
N ASP A 290 11.11 6.78 3.19
CA ASP A 290 11.27 6.95 1.75
C ASP A 290 11.48 5.60 1.07
N ARG A 291 10.73 5.33 -0.01
CA ARG A 291 10.78 4.04 -0.70
C ARG A 291 10.88 4.20 -2.21
N MET A 292 11.80 3.46 -2.79
CA MET A 292 11.84 3.24 -4.23
C MET A 292 10.66 2.36 -4.62
N THR A 293 10.04 2.66 -5.75
CA THR A 293 8.99 1.83 -6.35
C THR A 293 9.42 1.54 -7.79
N LEU A 294 9.85 0.32 -8.04
CA LEU A 294 10.46 -0.08 -9.31
C LEU A 294 9.62 -1.15 -10.00
N LYS A 295 9.69 -1.15 -11.33
CA LYS A 295 9.08 -2.14 -12.21
C LYS A 295 10.15 -2.70 -13.13
N PHE A 296 10.35 -4.00 -13.05
CA PHE A 296 11.25 -4.76 -13.91
C PHE A 296 10.46 -5.75 -14.77
N VAL A 297 10.98 -6.09 -15.94
CA VAL A 297 10.36 -7.04 -16.86
C VAL A 297 11.32 -8.20 -17.13
N LYS A 298 10.78 -9.43 -17.10
CA LYS A 298 11.47 -10.60 -17.63
C LYS A 298 11.45 -10.51 -19.17
N PRO A 299 12.61 -10.52 -19.86
CA PRO A 299 12.66 -10.50 -21.32
C PRO A 299 11.81 -11.61 -21.96
N LYS A 300 11.36 -11.36 -23.19
CA LYS A 300 10.56 -12.32 -23.97
C LYS A 300 11.40 -13.47 -24.52
#